data_AF-A0A7S4KVP6-F1
#
_entry.id   AF-A0A7S4KVP6-F1
#
_cell.length_a   1.000
_cell.length_b   1.000
_cell.length_c   1.000
_cell.angle_alpha   90.00
_cell.angle_beta   90.00
_cell.angle_gamma   90.00
#
_symmetry.space_group_name_H-M   'P 1'
#
loop_
_entity.id
_entity.type
_entity.pdbx_description
1 polymer ?
#
loop_
_entity_poly.entity_id
_entity_poly.type
_entity_poly.pdbx_seq_one_letter_code
_entity_poly.pdbx_strand_id
1 'polypeptide(L)'
;MAIQLGAAALPNINKVVPRMLDLVQERVKSVAALEEEEAILCQSAVLSVEKIMSHLPHLMSPFVDKFLSCLLHPSLVDPQAHSALFLAAKQARQRLPEIIASRILIPKLCKQREELAEMSRHSLHALFAMLEQLCKSLSQQDVAASFPRIFKFFLDSLDLRFLALAGKTSIAGEEVVEVEGAMLV
;
A
#
# COMPACT_ATOMS: atom_id res chain seq x y z
N MET A 1 16.78 13.68 16.23
CA MET A 1 16.69 15.03 15.62
C MET A 1 15.30 15.16 15.01
N ALA A 2 14.39 15.88 15.67
CA ALA A 2 13.01 16.03 15.18
C ALA A 2 13.00 17.01 14.01
N ILE A 3 12.50 16.57 12.84
CA ILE A 3 12.23 17.47 11.73
C ILE A 3 11.03 18.32 12.16
N GLN A 4 11.29 19.51 12.72
CA GLN A 4 10.27 20.52 12.93
C GLN A 4 9.92 21.09 11.56
N LEU A 5 8.93 20.48 10.89
CA LEU A 5 8.21 21.14 9.80
C LEU A 5 7.61 22.42 10.39
N GLY A 6 8.23 23.57 10.13
CA GLY A 6 7.76 24.85 10.62
C GLY A 6 6.32 25.10 10.18
N ALA A 7 5.53 25.83 10.97
CA ALA A 7 4.11 26.10 10.69
C ALA A 7 3.85 26.67 9.28
N ALA A 8 4.84 27.33 8.68
CA ALA A 8 4.81 27.83 7.30
C ALA A 8 4.80 26.73 6.21
N ALA A 9 5.18 25.50 6.53
CA ALA A 9 5.20 24.38 5.59
C ALA A 9 3.83 23.68 5.46
N LEU A 10 2.96 23.79 6.48
CA LEU A 10 1.67 23.09 6.52
C LEU A 10 0.75 23.38 5.31
N PRO A 11 0.60 24.64 4.84
CA PRO A 11 -0.20 24.93 3.64
C PRO A 11 0.38 24.33 2.36
N ASN A 12 1.71 24.16 2.32
CA ASN A 12 2.42 23.66 1.15
C ASN A 12 2.43 22.13 1.08
N ILE A 13 2.29 21.42 2.21
CA ILE A 13 2.20 19.95 2.26
C ILE A 13 1.06 19.44 1.36
N ASN A 14 -0.10 20.10 1.40
CA ASN A 14 -1.26 19.74 0.56
C ASN A 14 -1.02 19.92 -0.94
N LYS A 15 0.03 20.64 -1.34
CA LYS A 15 0.45 20.81 -2.74
C LYS A 15 1.61 19.89 -3.11
N VAL A 16 2.53 19.69 -2.18
CA VAL A 16 3.78 18.94 -2.39
C VAL A 16 3.53 17.44 -2.38
N VAL A 17 2.81 16.91 -1.39
CA VAL A 17 2.57 15.46 -1.26
C VAL A 17 1.87 14.88 -2.49
N PRO A 18 0.78 15.48 -3.03
CA PRO A 18 0.17 14.98 -4.26
C PRO A 18 1.13 14.91 -5.43
N ARG A 19 1.95 15.95 -5.63
CA ARG A 19 2.95 16.01 -6.71
C ARG A 19 4.03 14.96 -6.55
N MET A 20 4.50 14.72 -5.33
CA MET A 20 5.48 13.65 -5.08
C MET A 20 4.89 12.28 -5.42
N LEU A 21 3.61 12.06 -5.08
CA LEU A 21 2.91 10.82 -5.43
C LEU A 21 2.65 10.71 -6.94
N ASP A 22 2.31 11.80 -7.62
CA ASP A 22 2.17 11.84 -9.08
C ASP A 22 3.49 11.47 -9.77
N LEU A 23 4.61 12.06 -9.31
CA LEU A 23 5.94 11.75 -9.84
C LEU A 23 6.27 10.26 -9.69
N VAL A 24 6.02 9.68 -8.52
CA VAL A 24 6.24 8.24 -8.31
C VAL A 24 5.33 7.43 -9.23
N GLN A 25 4.02 7.76 -9.30
CA GLN A 25 3.08 7.03 -10.16
C GLN A 25 3.46 7.11 -11.63
N GLU A 26 3.86 8.27 -12.14
CA GLU A 26 4.23 8.49 -13.53
C GLU A 26 5.49 7.71 -13.94
N ARG A 27 6.48 7.66 -13.05
CA ARG A 27 7.76 6.98 -13.33
C ARG A 27 7.65 5.48 -13.17
N VAL A 28 6.80 5.02 -12.26
CA VAL A 28 6.60 3.59 -11.94
C VAL A 28 5.65 2.87 -12.92
N LYS A 29 5.02 3.59 -13.88
CA LYS A 29 4.05 3.02 -14.86
C LYS A 29 4.59 1.86 -15.70
N SER A 30 5.91 1.73 -15.84
CA SER A 30 6.52 0.61 -16.54
C SER A 30 7.20 -0.34 -15.55
N VAL A 31 7.02 -1.65 -15.76
CA VAL A 31 7.77 -2.72 -15.08
C VAL A 31 9.23 -2.76 -15.58
N ALA A 32 9.57 -1.97 -16.60
CA ALA A 32 10.94 -1.81 -17.07
C ALA A 32 11.83 -1.20 -15.97
N ALA A 33 13.11 -1.59 -15.99
CA ALA A 33 14.11 -1.07 -15.06
C ALA A 33 14.12 0.46 -15.09
N LEU A 34 13.77 1.07 -13.96
CA LEU A 34 13.97 2.50 -13.73
C LEU A 34 15.46 2.80 -13.85
N GLU A 35 15.78 3.94 -14.46
CA GLU A 35 17.15 4.47 -14.40
C GLU A 35 17.53 4.72 -12.93
N GLU A 36 18.81 4.57 -12.60
CA GLU A 36 19.29 4.66 -11.22
C GLU A 36 18.94 6.01 -10.57
N GLU A 37 19.02 7.10 -11.33
CA GLU A 37 18.63 8.45 -10.87
C GLU A 37 17.11 8.54 -10.59
N GLU A 38 16.28 7.97 -11.44
CA GLU A 38 14.83 7.96 -11.26
C GLU A 38 14.41 7.11 -10.06
N ALA A 39 15.10 5.98 -9.84
CA ALA A 39 14.88 5.12 -8.69
C ALA A 39 15.22 5.84 -7.38
N ILE A 40 16.32 6.61 -7.33
CA ILE A 40 16.69 7.44 -6.18
C ILE A 40 15.64 8.53 -5.93
N LEU A 41 15.17 9.21 -6.96
CA LEU A 41 14.11 10.21 -6.84
C LEU A 41 12.82 9.61 -6.28
N CYS A 42 12.37 8.48 -6.82
CA CYS A 42 11.19 7.77 -6.32
C CYS A 42 11.38 7.33 -4.87
N GLN A 43 12.57 6.83 -4.52
CA GLN A 43 12.89 6.41 -3.16
C GLN A 43 12.80 7.60 -2.20
N SER A 44 13.42 8.73 -2.55
CA SER A 44 13.39 9.95 -1.75
C SER A 44 11.95 10.45 -1.55
N ALA A 45 11.12 10.33 -2.58
CA ALA A 45 9.72 10.73 -2.52
C ALA A 45 8.92 9.84 -1.57
N VAL A 46 9.05 8.51 -1.68
CA VAL A 46 8.37 7.54 -0.80
C VAL A 46 8.79 7.75 0.66
N LEU A 47 10.08 7.88 0.94
CA LEU A 47 10.59 8.10 2.30
C LEU A 47 10.13 9.46 2.87
N SER A 48 10.11 10.50 2.05
CA SER A 48 9.65 11.81 2.49
C SER A 48 8.17 11.80 2.82
N VAL A 49 7.32 11.16 1.99
CA VAL A 49 5.89 11.01 2.27
C VAL A 49 5.67 10.17 3.52
N GLU A 50 6.34 9.02 3.66
CA GLU A 50 6.28 8.20 4.88
C GLU A 50 6.64 9.02 6.13
N LYS A 51 7.70 9.83 6.03
CA LYS A 51 8.15 10.67 7.13
C LYS A 51 7.13 11.75 7.48
N ILE A 52 6.55 12.41 6.48
CA ILE A 52 5.47 13.40 6.69
C ILE A 52 4.25 12.72 7.36
N MET A 53 3.88 11.52 6.92
CA MET A 53 2.79 10.75 7.54
C MET A 53 3.08 10.41 9.00
N SER A 54 4.32 10.05 9.33
CA SER A 54 4.72 9.75 10.72
C SER A 54 4.61 10.97 11.65
N HIS A 55 4.78 12.19 11.12
CA HIS A 55 4.73 13.42 11.90
C HIS A 55 3.35 14.09 11.90
N LEU A 56 2.59 13.95 10.82
CA LEU A 56 1.32 14.65 10.59
C LEU A 56 0.25 13.68 10.04
N PRO A 57 -0.10 12.59 10.75
CA PRO A 57 -0.98 11.54 10.24
C PRO A 57 -2.38 12.07 9.88
N HIS A 58 -2.90 13.03 10.65
CA HIS A 58 -4.24 13.59 10.41
C HIS A 58 -4.33 14.33 9.06
N LEU A 59 -3.31 15.09 8.69
CA LEU A 59 -3.27 15.83 7.42
C LEU A 59 -3.13 14.92 6.21
N MET A 60 -2.66 13.69 6.42
CA MET A 60 -2.37 12.74 5.35
C MET A 60 -3.53 11.84 4.98
N SER A 61 -4.62 11.83 5.77
CA SER A 61 -5.84 11.06 5.50
C SER A 61 -6.36 11.16 4.06
N PRO A 62 -6.36 12.34 3.38
CA PRO A 62 -6.80 12.46 1.99
C PRO A 62 -5.86 11.78 0.98
N PHE A 63 -4.59 11.63 1.33
CA PHE A 63 -3.54 11.10 0.43
C PHE A 63 -3.26 9.62 0.65
N VAL A 64 -3.83 9.00 1.69
CA VAL A 64 -3.63 7.57 2.01
C VAL A 64 -4.00 6.68 0.83
N ASP A 65 -5.10 6.97 0.12
CA ASP A 65 -5.50 6.15 -1.05
C ASP A 65 -4.42 6.15 -2.11
N LYS A 66 -3.99 7.35 -2.51
CA LYS A 66 -2.98 7.52 -3.55
C LYS A 66 -1.64 6.91 -3.13
N PHE A 67 -1.26 7.06 -1.87
CA PHE A 67 -0.03 6.46 -1.37
C PHE A 67 -0.11 4.93 -1.32
N LEU A 68 -1.25 4.36 -0.94
CA LEU A 68 -1.49 2.91 -1.00
C LEU A 68 -1.39 2.38 -2.44
N SER A 69 -2.02 3.05 -3.41
CA SER A 69 -1.91 2.65 -4.81
C SER A 69 -0.47 2.70 -5.32
N CYS A 70 0.33 3.68 -4.88
CA CYS A 70 1.77 3.69 -5.17
C CYS A 70 2.45 2.47 -4.53
N LEU A 71 2.27 2.26 -3.22
CA LEU A 71 2.98 1.23 -2.48
C LEU A 71 2.63 -0.20 -2.91
N LEU A 72 1.44 -0.40 -3.48
CA LEU A 72 0.96 -1.70 -3.99
C LEU A 72 1.26 -1.90 -5.48
N HIS A 73 1.82 -0.91 -6.17
CA HIS A 73 2.14 -1.03 -7.59
C HIS A 73 3.14 -2.18 -7.84
N PRO A 74 2.92 -3.05 -8.85
CA PRO A 74 3.76 -4.23 -9.10
C PRO A 74 5.27 -3.95 -9.08
N SER A 75 5.74 -2.88 -9.74
CA SER A 75 7.16 -2.51 -9.78
C SER A 75 7.79 -2.13 -8.42
N LEU A 76 6.98 -1.84 -7.40
CA LEU A 76 7.44 -1.50 -6.04
C LEU A 76 7.30 -2.66 -5.05
N VAL A 77 6.72 -3.77 -5.50
CA VAL A 77 6.47 -4.97 -4.70
C VAL A 77 7.24 -6.17 -5.22
N ASP A 78 7.68 -6.16 -6.48
CA ASP A 78 8.51 -7.23 -7.05
C ASP A 78 9.85 -7.32 -6.31
N PRO A 79 10.13 -8.43 -5.60
CA PRO A 79 11.38 -8.63 -4.89
C PRO A 79 12.56 -8.76 -5.84
N GLN A 80 12.38 -9.15 -7.11
CA GLN A 80 13.49 -9.26 -8.05
C GLN A 80 14.17 -7.92 -8.35
N ALA A 81 13.46 -6.81 -8.15
CA ALA A 81 13.99 -5.49 -8.38
C ALA A 81 15.06 -5.04 -7.36
N HIS A 82 15.25 -5.73 -6.22
CA HIS A 82 16.27 -5.50 -5.14
C HIS A 82 16.81 -4.07 -5.01
N SER A 83 15.97 -3.07 -5.19
CA SER A 83 16.39 -1.68 -5.28
C SER A 83 16.16 -0.99 -3.94
N ALA A 84 16.92 0.07 -3.67
CA ALA A 84 16.72 0.89 -2.48
C ALA A 84 15.28 1.44 -2.40
N LEU A 85 14.64 1.64 -3.56
CA LEU A 85 13.22 1.95 -3.71
C LEU A 85 12.30 0.84 -3.21
N PHE A 86 12.55 -0.43 -3.56
CA PHE A 86 11.79 -1.57 -3.04
C PHE A 86 11.85 -1.63 -1.50
N LEU A 87 13.03 -1.44 -0.93
CA LEU A 87 13.20 -1.45 0.53
C LEU A 87 12.46 -0.29 1.20
N ALA A 88 12.52 0.92 0.63
CA ALA A 88 11.78 2.07 1.11
C ALA A 88 10.26 1.85 1.05
N ALA A 89 9.76 1.30 -0.06
CA ALA A 89 8.35 0.97 -0.21
C ALA A 89 7.92 -0.13 0.78
N LYS A 90 8.75 -1.15 1.00
CA LYS A 90 8.50 -2.19 2.01
C LYS A 90 8.42 -1.62 3.42
N GLN A 91 9.35 -0.74 3.79
CA GLN A 91 9.33 -0.07 5.09
C GLN A 91 8.08 0.81 5.25
N ALA A 92 7.70 1.56 4.22
CA ALA A 92 6.50 2.37 4.23
C ALA A 92 5.23 1.52 4.40
N ARG A 93 5.12 0.39 3.68
CA ARG A 93 4.02 -0.57 3.84
C ARG A 93 3.93 -1.12 5.27
N GLN A 94 5.06 -1.42 5.90
CA GLN A 94 5.10 -1.92 7.27
C GLN A 94 4.74 -0.85 8.30
N ARG A 95 5.09 0.42 8.09
CA ARG A 95 4.80 1.46 9.08
C ARG A 95 3.42 2.08 8.93
N LEU A 96 2.83 2.02 7.75
CA LEU A 96 1.53 2.65 7.48
C LEU A 96 0.41 2.17 8.42
N PRO A 97 0.28 0.86 8.74
CA PRO A 97 -0.70 0.36 9.72
C PRO A 97 -0.50 0.89 11.15
N GLU A 98 0.70 1.31 11.52
CA GLU A 98 1.03 1.84 12.85
C GLU A 98 0.79 3.35 12.94
N ILE A 99 0.95 4.06 11.82
CA ILE A 99 0.85 5.53 11.75
C ILE A 99 -0.60 5.99 11.57
N ILE A 100 -1.38 5.28 10.75
CA ILE A 100 -2.74 5.68 10.36
C ILE A 100 -3.78 4.90 11.15
N ALA A 101 -4.78 5.60 11.70
CA ALA A 101 -5.87 4.98 12.43
C ALA A 101 -6.58 3.90 11.57
N SER A 102 -6.79 2.72 12.16
CA SER A 102 -7.43 1.56 11.52
C SER A 102 -8.76 1.88 10.84
N ARG A 103 -9.58 2.73 11.47
CA ARG A 103 -10.86 3.21 10.92
C ARG A 103 -10.74 3.92 9.56
N ILE A 104 -9.58 4.52 9.27
CA ILE A 104 -9.28 5.17 7.98
C ILE A 104 -8.65 4.16 7.04
N LEU A 105 -7.72 3.33 7.53
CA LEU A 105 -6.91 2.46 6.67
C LEU A 105 -7.70 1.24 6.16
N ILE A 106 -8.53 0.59 6.98
CA ILE A 106 -9.28 -0.62 6.60
C ILE A 106 -10.19 -0.38 5.39
N PRO A 107 -11.05 0.67 5.35
CA PRO A 107 -11.88 0.92 4.18
C PRO A 107 -11.07 1.13 2.90
N LYS A 108 -9.89 1.74 3.01
CA LYS A 108 -9.01 2.03 1.86
C LYS A 108 -8.33 0.78 1.33
N LEU A 109 -7.84 -0.09 2.23
CA LEU A 109 -7.32 -1.41 1.85
C LEU A 109 -8.40 -2.28 1.20
N CYS A 110 -9.63 -2.23 1.71
CA CYS A 110 -10.76 -2.94 1.10
C CYS A 110 -11.06 -2.44 -0.31
N LYS A 111 -11.00 -1.13 -0.53
CA LYS A 111 -11.18 -0.54 -1.86
C LYS A 111 -10.07 -0.95 -2.83
N GLN A 112 -8.81 -0.96 -2.40
CA GLN A 112 -7.70 -1.39 -3.26
C GLN A 112 -7.84 -2.84 -3.73
N ARG A 113 -8.48 -3.71 -2.94
CA ARG A 113 -8.84 -5.05 -3.41
C ARG A 113 -9.86 -5.04 -4.55
N GLU A 114 -10.78 -4.07 -4.62
CA GLU A 114 -11.73 -4.00 -5.74
C GLU A 114 -11.02 -3.75 -7.08
N GLU A 115 -9.80 -3.20 -7.03
CA GLU A 115 -8.90 -2.96 -8.18
C GLU A 115 -8.04 -4.19 -8.54
N LEU A 116 -8.47 -5.38 -8.09
CA LEU A 116 -7.84 -6.70 -8.28
C LEU A 116 -7.41 -7.05 -9.72
N ALA A 117 -8.09 -6.50 -10.72
CA ALA A 117 -7.82 -6.78 -12.13
C ALA A 117 -6.40 -6.34 -12.55
N GLU A 118 -5.85 -5.31 -11.91
CA GLU A 118 -4.55 -4.71 -12.23
C GLU A 118 -3.43 -5.15 -11.26
N MET A 119 -3.77 -5.89 -10.21
CA MET A 119 -2.83 -6.27 -9.16
C MET A 119 -2.04 -7.53 -9.55
N SER A 120 -0.72 -7.46 -9.34
CA SER A 120 0.16 -8.63 -9.45
C SER A 120 0.03 -9.55 -8.22
N ARG A 121 0.51 -10.80 -8.35
CA ARG A 121 0.65 -11.75 -7.22
C ARG A 121 1.33 -11.11 -6.00
N HIS A 122 2.45 -10.43 -6.24
CA HIS A 122 3.23 -9.77 -5.19
C HIS A 122 2.45 -8.62 -4.54
N SER A 123 1.72 -7.83 -5.34
CA SER A 123 0.86 -6.74 -4.87
C SER A 123 -0.23 -7.24 -3.92
N LEU A 124 -0.87 -8.38 -4.24
CA LEU A 124 -1.86 -9.00 -3.35
C LEU A 124 -1.24 -9.53 -2.07
N HIS A 125 -0.09 -10.20 -2.16
CA HIS A 125 0.63 -10.63 -0.97
C HIS A 125 0.98 -9.43 -0.06
N ALA A 126 1.43 -8.32 -0.63
CA ALA A 126 1.70 -7.10 0.14
C ALA A 126 0.43 -6.50 0.77
N LEU A 127 -0.71 -6.52 0.06
CA LEU A 127 -1.99 -6.08 0.61
C LEU A 127 -2.40 -6.93 1.82
N PHE A 128 -2.31 -8.26 1.72
CA PHE A 128 -2.64 -9.17 2.81
C PHE A 128 -1.69 -9.02 4.00
N ALA A 129 -0.38 -8.89 3.76
CA ALA A 129 0.59 -8.65 4.83
C ALA A 129 0.33 -7.33 5.58
N MET A 130 -0.10 -6.27 4.88
CA MET A 130 -0.49 -5.02 5.53
C MET A 130 -1.77 -5.17 6.36
N LEU A 131 -2.75 -5.92 5.88
CA LEU A 131 -3.97 -6.21 6.63
C LEU A 131 -3.67 -7.07 7.86
N GLU A 132 -2.81 -8.07 7.74
CA GLU A 132 -2.36 -8.91 8.85
C GLU A 132 -1.71 -8.06 9.95
N GLN A 133 -0.78 -7.18 9.59
CA GLN A 133 -0.14 -6.27 10.53
C GLN A 133 -1.14 -5.32 11.19
N LEU A 134 -2.11 -4.83 10.42
CA LEU A 134 -3.18 -3.98 10.95
C LEU A 134 -4.05 -4.75 11.95
N CYS A 135 -4.45 -5.98 11.63
CA CYS A 135 -5.22 -6.84 12.54
C CYS A 135 -4.47 -7.10 13.86
N LYS A 136 -3.13 -7.28 13.82
CA LYS A 136 -2.29 -7.44 15.02
C LYS A 136 -2.28 -6.21 15.92
N SER A 137 -2.51 -5.01 15.39
CA SER A 137 -2.51 -3.76 16.15
C SER A 137 -3.90 -3.28 16.58
N LEU A 138 -4.97 -3.96 16.19
CA LEU A 138 -6.34 -3.54 16.54
C LEU A 138 -6.65 -3.72 18.03
N SER A 139 -7.27 -2.71 18.62
CA SER A 139 -7.91 -2.84 19.93
C SER A 139 -9.21 -3.65 19.82
N GLN A 140 -9.68 -4.24 20.92
CA GLN A 140 -10.93 -5.00 20.95
C GLN A 140 -12.14 -4.20 20.44
N GLN A 141 -12.17 -2.88 20.71
CA GLN A 141 -13.24 -1.99 20.24
C GLN A 141 -13.16 -1.76 18.72
N ASP A 142 -11.95 -1.55 18.20
CA ASP A 142 -11.73 -1.35 16.76
C ASP A 142 -12.00 -2.63 15.96
N VAL A 143 -11.70 -3.80 16.53
CA VAL A 143 -12.08 -5.10 15.95
C VAL A 143 -13.60 -5.17 15.79
N ALA A 144 -14.37 -4.91 16.86
CA ALA A 144 -15.83 -4.99 16.79
C ALA A 144 -16.41 -4.03 15.74
N ALA A 145 -15.86 -2.81 15.63
CA ALA A 145 -16.30 -1.82 14.65
C ALA A 145 -15.91 -2.17 13.20
N SER A 146 -14.76 -2.80 13.00
CA SER A 146 -14.20 -3.08 11.67
C SER A 146 -14.47 -4.50 11.18
N PHE A 147 -14.91 -5.40 12.06
CA PHE A 147 -15.12 -6.82 11.79
C PHE A 147 -15.99 -7.06 10.54
N PRO A 148 -17.14 -6.40 10.33
CA PRO A 148 -17.94 -6.66 9.12
C PRO A 148 -17.19 -6.37 7.82
N ARG A 149 -16.29 -5.37 7.82
CA ARG A 149 -15.49 -5.00 6.65
C ARG A 149 -14.35 -5.99 6.43
N ILE A 150 -13.64 -6.35 7.49
CA ILE A 150 -12.55 -7.33 7.44
C ILE A 150 -13.09 -8.70 7.01
N PHE A 151 -14.22 -9.11 7.60
CA PHE A 151 -14.88 -10.37 7.25
C PHE A 151 -15.31 -10.39 5.78
N LYS A 152 -15.96 -9.33 5.29
CA LYS A 152 -16.31 -9.20 3.88
C LYS A 152 -15.06 -9.22 2.98
N PHE A 153 -14.01 -8.52 3.36
CA PHE A 153 -12.74 -8.52 2.62
C PHE A 153 -12.17 -9.93 2.44
N PHE A 154 -12.16 -10.73 3.51
CA PHE A 154 -11.70 -12.11 3.44
C PHE A 154 -12.64 -12.99 2.62
N LEU A 155 -13.96 -12.86 2.84
CA LEU A 155 -14.97 -13.59 2.08
C LEU A 155 -14.79 -13.38 0.58
N ASP A 156 -14.73 -12.11 0.17
CA ASP A 156 -14.58 -11.76 -1.23
C ASP A 156 -13.18 -12.15 -1.76
N SER A 157 -12.14 -12.21 -0.91
CA SER A 157 -10.80 -12.66 -1.31
C SER A 157 -10.70 -14.18 -1.48
N LEU A 158 -11.57 -14.96 -0.83
CA LEU A 158 -11.62 -16.41 -1.07
C LEU A 158 -12.21 -16.76 -2.45
N ASP A 159 -12.93 -15.82 -3.08
CA ASP A 159 -13.38 -15.95 -4.47
C ASP A 159 -12.27 -15.74 -5.50
N LEU A 160 -11.01 -15.48 -5.09
CA LEU A 160 -9.88 -15.26 -6.00
C LEU A 160 -9.71 -16.39 -7.02
N ARG A 161 -9.88 -17.66 -6.60
CA ARG A 161 -9.81 -18.81 -7.51
C ARG A 161 -10.87 -18.78 -8.59
N PHE A 162 -12.10 -18.41 -8.22
CA PHE A 162 -13.19 -18.25 -9.18
C PHE A 162 -12.91 -17.07 -10.13
N LEU A 163 -12.41 -15.95 -9.62
CA LEU A 163 -12.08 -14.78 -10.43
C LEU A 163 -10.92 -15.04 -11.42
N ALA A 164 -9.90 -15.81 -11.00
CA ALA A 164 -8.80 -16.21 -11.86
C ALA A 164 -9.25 -17.17 -12.97
N LEU A 165 -10.08 -18.16 -12.65
CA LEU A 165 -10.69 -19.05 -13.65
C LEU A 165 -11.61 -18.30 -14.63
N ALA A 166 -12.28 -17.25 -14.17
CA ALA A 166 -13.12 -16.39 -15.00
C ALA A 166 -12.32 -15.37 -15.85
N GLY A 167 -10.98 -15.37 -15.78
CA GLY A 167 -10.11 -14.44 -16.52
C GLY A 167 -10.25 -12.98 -16.07
N LYS A 168 -10.75 -12.74 -14.85
CA LYS A 168 -10.97 -11.40 -14.29
C LYS A 168 -9.80 -10.87 -13.47
N THR A 169 -8.70 -11.62 -13.40
CA THR A 169 -7.48 -11.26 -12.67
C THR A 169 -6.26 -11.45 -13.56
N SER A 170 -5.22 -10.65 -13.34
CA SER A 170 -3.93 -10.80 -14.02
C SER A 170 -3.10 -12.00 -13.55
N ILE A 171 -3.61 -12.82 -12.63
CA ILE A 171 -2.90 -13.88 -11.91
C ILE A 171 -3.27 -15.24 -12.48
N ALA A 172 -2.29 -16.12 -12.69
CA ALA A 172 -2.50 -17.47 -13.19
C ALA A 172 -3.03 -18.42 -12.11
N GLY A 173 -3.75 -19.49 -12.49
CA GLY A 173 -4.38 -20.42 -11.54
C GLY A 173 -3.43 -21.09 -10.53
N GLU A 174 -2.16 -21.30 -10.89
CA GLU A 174 -1.12 -21.83 -9.98
C GLU A 174 -0.68 -20.79 -8.94
N GLU A 175 -0.55 -19.53 -9.35
CA GLU A 175 -0.18 -18.41 -8.46
C GLU A 175 -1.27 -18.10 -7.43
N VAL A 176 -2.52 -18.40 -7.74
CA VAL A 176 -3.64 -18.26 -6.79
C VAL A 176 -3.42 -19.13 -5.54
N VAL A 177 -2.90 -20.35 -5.71
CA VAL A 177 -2.68 -21.28 -4.58
C VAL A 177 -1.65 -20.72 -3.61
N GLU A 178 -0.61 -20.07 -4.13
CA GLU A 178 0.42 -19.43 -3.30
C GLU A 178 -0.12 -18.20 -2.56
N VAL A 179 -0.97 -17.41 -3.21
CA VAL A 179 -1.62 -16.23 -2.61
C VAL A 179 -2.62 -16.65 -1.53
N GLU A 180 -3.43 -17.67 -1.79
CA GLU A 180 -4.34 -18.27 -0.79
C GLU A 180 -3.56 -18.85 0.39
N GLY A 181 -2.43 -19.52 0.13
CA GLY A 181 -1.55 -20.03 1.17
C GLY A 181 -1.05 -18.92 2.10
N ALA A 182 -0.69 -17.76 1.55
CA ALA A 182 -0.28 -16.60 2.34
C ALA A 182 -1.43 -15.95 3.15
N MET A 183 -2.69 -16.22 2.82
CA MET A 183 -3.84 -15.74 3.60
C MET A 183 -4.15 -16.61 4.83
N LEU A 184 -3.69 -17.88 4.83
CA LEU A 184 -4.07 -18.90 5.82
C LEU A 184 -3.00 -19.18 6.89
N VAL A 185 -1.83 -18.53 6.78
CA VAL A 185 -0.69 -18.63 7.71
C VAL A 185 -0.64 -17.39 8.60
#